data_AF-A0A8S9TUZ8-F1
#
_entry.id   AF-A0A8S9TUZ8-F1
#
_cell.length_a   1.000
_cell.length_b   1.000
_cell.length_c   1.000
_cell.angle_alpha   90.00
_cell.angle_beta   90.00
_cell.angle_gamma   90.00
#
_symmetry.space_group_name_H-M   'P 1'
#
loop_
_entity.id
_entity.type
_entity.pdbx_description
1 polymer ?
#
loop_
_entity_poly.entity_id
_entity_poly.type
_entity_poly.pdbx_seq_one_letter_code
_entity_poly.pdbx_strand_id
1 'polypeptide(L)'
;MYQELLSAGQINYVTVGSHYVNGSQNGVPADGKQIKIASAQIHPQFNINDTDSLWDVAVLKLERPSNYAPVKLPVAGDDKEEMCAGGVAGKGAWAGDMGDPLAKESTEGDANDVLIGVNSAGDGCKSQGIPRVYSRVSAALSWINPIINGQ
;
A
#
# COMPACT_ATOMS: atom_id res chain seq x y z
N MET A 1 -8.20 0.30 -2.90
CA MET A 1 -7.20 -0.41 -3.73
C MET A 1 -7.86 -1.34 -4.76
N TYR A 2 -8.64 -2.36 -4.38
CA TYR A 2 -9.31 -3.24 -5.37
C TYR A 2 -10.25 -2.50 -6.34
N GLN A 3 -11.03 -1.54 -5.85
CA GLN A 3 -11.90 -0.74 -6.74
C GLN A 3 -11.13 0.14 -7.71
N GLU A 4 -9.92 0.56 -7.37
CA GLU A 4 -9.04 1.29 -8.29
C GLU A 4 -8.44 0.33 -9.32
N LEU A 5 -8.01 -0.87 -8.90
CA LEU A 5 -7.55 -1.93 -9.79
C LEU A 5 -8.63 -2.36 -10.81
N LEU A 6 -9.91 -2.39 -10.41
CA LEU A 6 -11.03 -2.73 -11.30
C LEU A 6 -11.51 -1.56 -12.16
N SER A 7 -11.56 -0.34 -11.62
CA SER A 7 -12.12 0.82 -12.33
C SER A 7 -11.13 1.48 -13.29
N ALA A 8 -9.82 1.34 -13.08
CA ALA A 8 -8.80 2.02 -13.88
C ALA A 8 -8.51 1.35 -15.24
N GLY A 9 -9.09 0.19 -15.55
CA GLY A 9 -8.49 -0.69 -16.55
C GLY A 9 -7.10 -1.15 -16.09
N GLN A 10 -6.37 -1.88 -16.94
CA GLN A 10 -5.05 -2.40 -16.59
C GLN A 10 -4.16 -1.29 -16.01
N ILE A 11 -3.75 -1.37 -14.73
CA ILE A 11 -2.81 -0.39 -14.17
C ILE A 11 -1.54 -0.47 -15.02
N ASN A 12 -1.24 0.62 -15.74
CA ASN A 12 -0.25 0.60 -16.81
C ASN A 12 1.17 0.78 -16.28
N TYR A 13 1.34 1.63 -15.27
CA TYR A 13 2.63 1.97 -14.68
C TYR A 13 2.48 2.42 -13.23
N VAL A 14 3.59 2.39 -12.50
CA VAL A 14 3.79 3.12 -11.25
C VAL A 14 4.83 4.21 -11.44
N THR A 15 4.77 5.28 -10.66
CA THR A 15 5.84 6.27 -10.57
C THR A 15 6.56 6.08 -9.24
N VAL A 16 7.86 5.74 -9.27
CA VAL A 16 8.64 5.49 -8.06
C VAL A 16 9.61 6.65 -7.79
N GLY A 17 9.64 7.13 -6.55
CA GLY A 17 10.52 8.21 -6.09
C GLY A 17 10.13 9.60 -6.57
N SER A 18 8.84 9.83 -6.78
CA SER A 18 8.27 11.15 -7.07
C SER A 18 7.96 11.87 -5.75
N HIS A 19 8.28 13.16 -5.68
CA HIS A 19 7.80 14.05 -4.64
C HIS A 19 6.46 14.71 -5.04
N TYR A 20 6.17 14.80 -6.34
CA TYR A 20 4.96 15.42 -6.85
C TYR A 20 3.87 14.39 -7.17
N VAL A 21 2.61 14.70 -6.82
CA VAL A 21 1.45 13.82 -7.04
C VAL A 21 1.26 13.46 -8.53
N ASN A 22 1.55 14.40 -9.43
CA ASN A 22 1.49 14.19 -10.89
C ASN A 22 2.87 14.04 -11.55
N GLY A 23 3.93 13.89 -10.75
CA GLY A 23 5.30 13.89 -11.24
C GLY A 23 5.65 15.14 -12.03
N SER A 24 5.10 16.32 -11.73
CA SER A 24 5.59 17.65 -12.13
C SER A 24 4.75 18.75 -11.47
N GLN A 25 5.33 19.92 -11.21
CA GLN A 25 4.61 21.10 -10.72
C GLN A 25 5.22 22.38 -11.30
N ASN A 26 4.41 23.26 -11.89
CA ASN A 26 4.76 24.66 -12.22
C ASN A 26 6.18 24.90 -12.78
N GLY A 27 6.56 24.18 -13.84
CA GLY A 27 7.87 24.36 -14.50
C GLY A 27 9.05 23.65 -13.82
N VAL A 28 8.82 22.93 -12.72
CA VAL A 28 9.77 21.96 -12.16
C VAL A 28 9.70 20.67 -12.99
N PRO A 29 10.83 20.15 -13.48
CA PRO A 29 10.86 18.89 -14.21
C PRO A 29 10.22 17.75 -13.42
N ALA A 30 9.64 16.81 -14.15
CA ALA A 30 9.12 15.60 -13.57
C ALA A 30 10.19 14.86 -12.75
N ASP A 31 9.87 14.51 -11.51
CA ASP A 31 10.71 13.66 -10.67
C ASP A 31 10.11 12.26 -10.55
N GLY A 32 10.92 11.32 -10.05
CA GLY A 32 10.59 9.92 -10.05
C GLY A 32 10.74 9.23 -11.41
N LYS A 33 10.53 7.91 -11.42
CA LYS A 33 10.70 7.04 -12.58
C LYS A 33 9.43 6.25 -12.82
N GLN A 34 8.80 6.45 -13.98
CA GLN A 34 7.71 5.59 -14.41
C GLN A 34 8.24 4.19 -14.76
N ILE A 35 7.56 3.16 -14.27
CA ILE A 35 7.86 1.76 -14.54
C ILE A 35 6.56 1.06 -14.86
N LYS A 36 6.51 0.42 -16.03
CA LYS A 36 5.34 -0.37 -16.43
C LYS A 36 5.11 -1.55 -15.50
N ILE A 37 3.85 -1.91 -15.33
CA ILE A 37 3.44 -3.08 -14.56
C ILE A 37 3.34 -4.27 -15.51
N ALA A 38 4.12 -5.32 -15.22
CA ALA A 38 4.09 -6.57 -15.95
C ALA A 38 2.87 -7.42 -15.57
N SER A 39 2.48 -7.42 -14.29
CA SER A 39 1.31 -8.14 -13.80
C SER A 39 0.83 -7.59 -12.47
N ALA A 40 -0.46 -7.66 -12.21
CA ALA A 40 -1.06 -7.42 -10.91
C ALA A 40 -1.68 -8.73 -10.38
N GLN A 41 -1.39 -9.08 -9.13
CA GLN A 41 -1.97 -10.24 -8.46
C GLN A 41 -2.69 -9.75 -7.21
N ILE A 42 -3.99 -9.99 -7.12
CA ILE A 42 -4.81 -9.66 -5.95
C ILE A 42 -4.82 -10.87 -5.02
N HIS A 43 -4.85 -10.65 -3.71
CA HIS A 43 -4.95 -11.75 -2.75
C HIS A 43 -6.17 -12.64 -3.07
N PRO A 44 -6.01 -13.97 -3.16
CA PRO A 44 -7.07 -14.86 -3.65
C PRO A 44 -8.28 -14.96 -2.71
N GLN A 45 -8.10 -14.60 -1.43
CA GLN A 45 -9.18 -14.57 -0.44
C GLN A 45 -9.91 -13.21 -0.37
N PHE A 46 -9.44 -12.20 -1.12
CA PHE A 46 -10.14 -10.92 -1.15
C PHE A 46 -11.54 -11.08 -1.74
N ASN A 47 -12.54 -10.54 -1.05
CA ASN A 47 -13.92 -10.52 -1.50
C ASN A 47 -14.51 -9.12 -1.38
N ILE A 48 -14.80 -8.51 -2.53
CA ILE A 48 -15.40 -7.16 -2.59
C ILE A 48 -16.75 -7.05 -1.89
N ASN A 49 -17.49 -8.15 -1.79
CA ASN A 49 -18.82 -8.15 -1.18
C ASN A 49 -18.76 -8.39 0.34
N ASP A 50 -17.57 -8.57 0.90
CA ASP A 50 -17.39 -8.69 2.34
C ASP A 50 -17.53 -7.32 3.01
N THR A 51 -18.22 -7.26 4.15
CA THR A 51 -18.38 -6.01 4.91
C THR A 51 -17.07 -5.55 5.51
N ASP A 52 -16.18 -6.50 5.78
CA ASP A 52 -14.96 -6.27 6.54
C ASP A 52 -13.75 -6.04 5.61
N SER A 53 -13.92 -6.13 4.29
CA SER A 53 -12.84 -5.88 3.29
C SER A 53 -11.54 -6.66 3.56
N LEU A 54 -11.65 -7.84 4.18
CA LEU A 54 -10.51 -8.68 4.54
C LEU A 54 -9.65 -9.00 3.31
N TRP A 55 -8.34 -9.08 3.52
CA TRP A 55 -7.35 -9.39 2.48
C TRP A 55 -7.26 -8.38 1.34
N ASP A 56 -7.62 -7.10 1.53
CA ASP A 56 -7.43 -6.04 0.54
C ASP A 56 -5.94 -5.71 0.36
N VAL A 57 -5.21 -6.61 -0.31
CA VAL A 57 -3.79 -6.48 -0.65
C VAL A 57 -3.53 -7.06 -2.05
N ALA A 58 -2.64 -6.41 -2.80
CA ALA A 58 -2.23 -6.85 -4.13
C ALA A 58 -0.71 -6.68 -4.31
N VAL A 59 -0.11 -7.54 -5.13
CA VAL A 59 1.30 -7.47 -5.53
C VAL A 59 1.38 -7.07 -7.00
N LEU A 60 2.06 -5.95 -7.27
CA LEU A 60 2.35 -5.47 -8.62
C LEU A 60 3.78 -5.86 -8.99
N LYS A 61 3.94 -6.67 -10.05
CA LYS A 61 5.25 -6.99 -10.62
C LYS A 61 5.62 -5.92 -11.64
N LEU A 62 6.77 -5.29 -11.46
CA LEU A 62 7.31 -4.32 -12.41
C LEU A 62 7.96 -5.02 -13.60
N GLU A 63 7.91 -4.41 -14.79
CA GLU A 63 8.62 -4.93 -15.98
C GLU A 63 10.15 -4.90 -15.82
N ARG A 64 10.66 -4.02 -14.96
CA ARG A 64 12.08 -3.91 -14.64
C ARG A 64 12.29 -3.47 -13.18
N PRO A 65 13.44 -3.79 -12.58
CA PRO A 65 13.76 -3.34 -11.23
C PRO A 65 13.73 -1.81 -11.07
N SER A 66 13.37 -1.37 -9.87
CA SER A 66 13.53 0.01 -9.40
C SER A 66 14.96 0.22 -8.88
N ASN A 67 15.46 1.45 -8.94
CA ASN A 67 16.74 1.83 -8.32
C ASN A 67 16.56 2.38 -6.90
N TYR A 68 15.31 2.53 -6.44
CA TYR A 68 15.01 2.94 -5.08
C TYR A 68 15.02 1.73 -4.15
N ALA A 69 15.64 1.87 -2.98
CA ALA A 69 15.67 0.82 -1.98
C ALA A 69 14.23 0.51 -1.50
N PRO A 70 13.83 -0.77 -1.43
CA PRO A 70 12.53 -1.13 -0.91
C PRO A 70 12.46 -0.96 0.61
N VAL A 71 11.27 -0.64 1.12
CA VAL A 71 10.95 -0.74 2.55
C VAL A 71 11.02 -2.19 3.01
N LYS A 72 11.35 -2.42 4.30
CA LYS A 72 11.41 -3.78 4.83
C LYS A 72 10.01 -4.36 5.01
N LEU A 73 9.88 -5.66 4.82
CA LEU A 73 8.68 -6.41 5.19
C LEU A 73 8.75 -6.83 6.67
N PRO A 74 7.61 -7.01 7.34
CA PRO A 74 7.57 -7.44 8.72
C PRO A 74 7.95 -8.92 8.83
N VAL A 75 8.08 -9.41 10.06
CA VAL A 75 8.19 -10.85 10.32
C VAL A 75 6.78 -11.46 10.25
N ALA A 76 6.66 -12.64 9.65
CA ALA A 76 5.40 -13.37 9.63
C ALA A 76 4.97 -13.75 11.06
N GLY A 77 3.68 -13.59 11.34
CA GLY A 77 3.07 -13.93 12.63
C GLY A 77 1.68 -14.53 12.41
N ASP A 78 1.13 -15.13 13.46
CA ASP A 78 -0.27 -15.57 13.52
C ASP A 78 -1.17 -14.37 13.82
N ASP A 79 -1.13 -13.39 12.92
CA ASP A 79 -1.84 -12.12 13.07
C ASP A 79 -3.21 -12.15 12.37
N LYS A 80 -4.13 -11.32 12.85
CA LYS A 80 -5.36 -11.01 12.11
C LYS A 80 -5.06 -10.26 10.81
N GLU A 81 -5.96 -10.39 9.84
CA GLU A 81 -5.86 -9.85 8.48
C GLU A 81 -5.78 -8.32 8.43
N GLU A 82 -6.27 -7.65 9.48
CA GLU A 82 -6.39 -6.19 9.53
C GLU A 82 -5.80 -5.59 10.81
N MET A 83 -5.60 -4.26 10.76
CA MET A 83 -5.31 -3.45 11.92
C MET A 83 -5.92 -2.06 11.78
N CYS A 84 -6.14 -1.41 12.92
CA CYS A 84 -6.64 -0.04 12.98
C CYS A 84 -5.54 0.92 13.44
N ALA A 85 -5.44 2.08 12.82
CA ALA A 85 -4.56 3.16 13.26
C ALA A 85 -5.25 4.53 13.11
N GLY A 86 -4.89 5.48 13.99
CA GLY A 86 -5.49 6.82 14.01
C GLY A 86 -6.67 6.94 14.97
N GLY A 87 -7.70 7.67 14.58
CA GLY A 87 -8.84 8.01 15.45
C GLY A 87 -8.80 9.42 16.02
N VAL A 88 -7.90 10.27 15.51
CA VAL A 88 -7.89 11.71 15.81
C VAL A 88 -8.49 12.45 14.63
N ALA A 89 -9.52 13.26 14.87
CA ALA A 89 -10.18 14.02 13.82
C ALA A 89 -9.17 14.90 13.05
N GLY A 90 -9.23 14.86 11.72
CA GLY A 90 -8.32 15.59 10.84
C GLY A 90 -6.90 15.02 10.78
N LYS A 91 -6.64 13.86 11.41
CA LYS A 91 -5.33 13.17 11.36
C LYS A 91 -5.50 11.72 10.94
N GLY A 92 -5.17 11.44 9.69
CA GLY A 92 -5.20 10.10 9.12
C GLY A 92 -5.15 10.13 7.60
N ALA A 93 -5.05 8.95 6.99
CA ALA A 93 -5.11 8.80 5.54
C ALA A 93 -6.54 9.10 5.02
N TRP A 94 -6.62 9.85 3.92
CA TRP A 94 -7.88 10.18 3.27
C TRP A 94 -8.39 9.00 2.42
N ALA A 95 -9.61 9.10 1.92
CA ALA A 95 -10.17 8.07 1.03
C ALA A 95 -9.39 7.94 -0.29
N GLY A 96 -8.74 9.01 -0.77
CA GLY A 96 -7.93 9.01 -2.00
C GLY A 96 -6.54 8.38 -1.86
N ASP A 97 -6.14 8.03 -0.64
CA ASP A 97 -4.83 7.44 -0.31
C ASP A 97 -4.94 5.90 -0.21
N MET A 98 -5.93 5.30 -0.87
CA MET A 98 -6.15 3.86 -0.81
C MET A 98 -4.95 3.09 -1.38
N GLY A 99 -4.51 2.05 -0.68
CA GLY A 99 -3.29 1.31 -1.04
C GLY A 99 -2.00 1.92 -0.50
N ASP A 100 -2.03 3.11 0.12
CA ASP A 100 -0.83 3.73 0.67
C ASP A 100 -0.25 2.96 1.87
N PRO A 101 1.08 3.04 2.07
CA PRO A 101 1.76 2.30 3.12
C PRO A 101 1.48 2.89 4.51
N LEU A 102 1.27 2.01 5.49
CA LEU A 102 1.51 2.30 6.90
C LEU A 102 2.87 1.72 7.29
N ALA A 103 3.86 2.59 7.46
CA ALA A 103 5.20 2.22 7.88
C ALA A 103 5.41 2.44 9.38
N LYS A 104 6.13 1.52 10.02
CA LYS A 104 6.64 1.68 11.38
C LYS A 104 8.11 2.07 11.29
N GLU A 105 8.40 3.30 11.70
CA GLU A 105 9.75 3.80 11.87
C GLU A 105 10.33 3.35 13.21
N SER A 106 11.60 2.94 13.20
CA SER A 106 12.32 2.56 14.43
C SER A 106 13.01 3.76 15.06
N THR A 107 13.70 4.55 14.25
CA THR A 107 14.39 5.77 14.66
C THR A 107 14.29 6.77 13.52
N GLU A 108 14.01 8.02 13.86
CA GLU A 108 13.78 9.09 12.88
C GLU A 108 14.93 9.19 11.87
N GLY A 109 14.60 9.02 10.59
CA GLY A 109 15.55 9.16 9.47
C GLY A 109 16.47 7.96 9.24
N ASP A 110 16.21 6.81 9.87
CA ASP A 110 16.93 5.58 9.54
C ASP A 110 16.32 4.84 8.33
N ALA A 111 17.05 3.86 7.77
CA ALA A 111 16.58 3.06 6.64
C ALA A 111 15.87 1.77 7.08
N ASN A 112 15.46 1.67 8.35
CA ASN A 112 14.96 0.43 8.95
C ASN A 112 13.43 0.38 9.04
N ASP A 113 12.74 1.26 8.34
CA ASP A 113 11.29 1.29 8.25
C ASP A 113 10.72 -0.05 7.78
N VAL A 114 9.63 -0.44 8.45
CA VAL A 114 8.91 -1.68 8.18
C VAL A 114 7.50 -1.36 7.70
N LEU A 115 7.12 -1.90 6.54
CA LEU A 115 5.76 -1.80 6.02
C LEU A 115 4.84 -2.73 6.82
N ILE A 116 4.06 -2.18 7.75
CA ILE A 116 3.19 -2.98 8.62
C ILE A 116 1.77 -3.13 8.07
N GLY A 117 1.29 -2.16 7.28
CA GLY A 117 -0.06 -2.22 6.71
C GLY A 117 -0.21 -1.50 5.37
N VAL A 118 -1.32 -1.81 4.68
CA VAL A 118 -1.75 -1.19 3.42
C VAL A 118 -3.12 -0.57 3.65
N ASN A 119 -3.30 0.71 3.32
CA ASN A 119 -4.54 1.45 3.59
C ASN A 119 -5.72 0.85 2.81
N SER A 120 -6.71 0.31 3.52
CA SER A 120 -7.85 -0.38 2.90
C SER A 120 -9.15 0.43 3.03
N ALA A 121 -9.66 0.59 4.25
CA ALA A 121 -11.04 1.03 4.48
C ALA A 121 -11.19 2.00 5.68
N GLY A 122 -12.40 2.54 5.82
CA GLY A 122 -12.80 3.43 6.92
C GLY A 122 -12.66 4.92 6.61
N ASP A 123 -13.46 5.76 7.28
CA ASP A 123 -13.47 7.22 7.13
C ASP A 123 -12.68 7.92 8.25
N GLY A 124 -11.61 7.27 8.72
CA GLY A 124 -10.91 7.65 9.95
C GLY A 124 -10.22 9.03 9.92
N CYS A 125 -10.15 9.67 8.76
CA CYS A 125 -9.64 11.04 8.67
C CYS A 125 -10.62 12.09 9.19
N LYS A 126 -11.94 11.87 9.13
CA LYS A 126 -12.93 12.94 9.37
C LYS A 126 -13.45 13.01 10.80
N SER A 127 -13.43 11.91 11.53
CA SER A 127 -14.17 11.79 12.79
C SER A 127 -13.29 11.35 13.96
N GLN A 128 -13.42 12.05 15.09
CA GLN A 128 -12.76 11.67 16.33
C GLN A 128 -13.24 10.28 16.78
N GLY A 129 -12.30 9.43 17.20
CA GLY A 129 -12.57 8.07 17.68
C GLY A 129 -12.78 7.03 16.58
N ILE A 130 -12.78 7.42 15.30
CA ILE A 130 -12.89 6.48 14.17
C ILE A 130 -11.50 6.30 13.55
N PRO A 131 -10.84 5.14 13.72
CA PRO A 131 -9.56 4.88 13.08
C PRO A 131 -9.72 4.53 11.60
N ARG A 132 -8.60 4.51 10.87
CA ARG A 132 -8.51 3.93 9.53
C ARG A 132 -8.14 2.45 9.65
N VAL A 133 -8.67 1.63 8.74
CA VAL A 133 -8.42 0.18 8.66
C VAL A 133 -7.37 -0.09 7.58
N TYR A 134 -6.39 -0.90 7.94
CA TYR A 134 -5.29 -1.31 7.10
C TYR A 134 -5.24 -2.82 7.00
N SER A 135 -5.05 -3.34 5.78
CA SER A 135 -4.67 -4.74 5.57
C SER A 135 -3.30 -4.97 6.19
N ARG A 136 -3.20 -5.95 7.09
CA ARG A 136 -1.97 -6.26 7.81
C ARG A 136 -1.03 -7.05 6.92
N VAL A 137 0.16 -6.51 6.68
CA VAL A 137 1.13 -7.10 5.77
C VAL A 137 1.65 -8.44 6.28
N SER A 138 1.89 -8.56 7.60
CA SER A 138 2.38 -9.80 8.22
C SER A 138 1.43 -10.99 8.03
N ALA A 139 0.12 -10.77 8.03
CA ALA A 139 -0.88 -11.81 7.78
C ALA A 139 -0.85 -12.32 6.33
N ALA A 140 -0.54 -11.43 5.37
CA ALA A 140 -0.45 -11.78 3.94
C ALA A 140 0.91 -12.35 3.51
N LEU A 141 1.92 -12.40 4.40
CA LEU A 141 3.29 -12.80 4.02
C LEU A 141 3.40 -14.23 3.49
N SER A 142 2.56 -15.15 3.96
CA SER A 142 2.53 -16.53 3.43
C SER A 142 2.17 -16.58 1.95
N TRP A 143 1.36 -15.63 1.48
CA TRP A 143 0.99 -15.45 0.08
C TRP A 143 1.99 -14.54 -0.67
N ILE A 144 2.48 -13.46 -0.06
CA ILE A 144 3.42 -12.52 -0.70
C ILE A 144 4.79 -13.16 -0.94
N ASN A 145 5.35 -13.88 0.04
CA ASN A 145 6.74 -14.36 0.00
C ASN A 145 7.04 -15.26 -1.21
N PRO A 146 6.22 -16.26 -1.57
CA PRO A 146 6.44 -17.05 -2.77
C PRO A 146 6.42 -16.23 -4.06
N ILE A 147 5.62 -15.16 -4.14
CA ILE A 147 5.53 -14.28 -5.32
C ILE A 147 6.81 -13.47 -5.51
N ILE A 148 7.37 -12.93 -4.43
CA ILE A 148 8.56 -12.07 -4.48
C ILE A 148 9.87 -12.86 -4.49
N ASN A 149 9.90 -14.07 -3.92
CA ASN A 149 11.08 -14.94 -3.91
C ASN A 149 11.17 -15.82 -5.17
N GLY A 150 10.07 -16.03 -5.88
CA GLY A 150 10.03 -16.74 -7.16
C GLY A 150 10.39 -15.85 -8.37
N GLN A 151 10.98 -14.67 -8.13
CA GLN A 151 11.42 -13.73 -9.16
C GLN A 151 12.84 -14.00 -9.65
#